data_AF-A0A1H0GDF9-F1
#
_entry.id   AF-A0A1H0GDF9-F1
#
_cell.length_a   1.000
_cell.length_b   1.000
_cell.length_c   1.000
_cell.angle_alpha   90.00
_cell.angle_beta   90.00
_cell.angle_gamma   90.00
#
_symmetry.space_group_name_H-M   'P 1'
#
loop_
_entity.id
_entity.type
_entity.pdbx_description
1 polymer ?
#
loop_
_entity_poly.entity_id
_entity_poly.type
_entity_poly.pdbx_seq_one_letter_code
_entity_poly.pdbx_strand_id
1 'polypeptide(L)'
;MASPEPPAPRRARRSTTRTVRPEDVGALVRVLSALQVHLLSGDLPPQLTTSLSGHLTTAGLLAPGATPADLLLALDDLAGRLRSGGAPVEVSGETRHLVGFPTREQADAFVLGVTRRAGDEVEGPVAAEVGRWVGDVRWQVTVRVTERPMTPAFDARIAWLHALADAHAGHLGGWEA
;
A
#
# COMPACT_ATOMS: atom_id res chain seq x y z
N MET A 1 40.26 -26.80 52.20
CA MET A 1 38.98 -26.18 51.78
C MET A 1 39.28 -25.32 50.56
N ALA A 2 38.85 -25.75 49.37
CA ALA A 2 39.07 -25.02 48.13
C ALA A 2 37.88 -24.08 47.86
N SER A 3 38.16 -22.80 47.58
CA SER A 3 37.15 -21.81 47.21
C SER A 3 36.56 -22.12 45.82
N PRO A 4 35.24 -21.96 45.61
CA PRO A 4 34.63 -22.20 44.31
C PRO A 4 35.01 -21.11 43.31
N GLU A 5 35.34 -21.53 42.10
CA GLU A 5 35.66 -20.70 40.95
C GLU A 5 34.46 -19.83 40.55
N PRO A 6 34.64 -18.53 40.24
CA PRO A 6 33.53 -17.67 39.84
C PRO A 6 32.97 -18.08 38.47
N PRO A 7 31.65 -17.99 38.26
CA PRO A 7 31.04 -18.38 37.00
C PRO A 7 31.52 -17.48 35.85
N ALA A 8 31.92 -18.11 34.74
CA ALA A 8 32.35 -17.42 33.53
C ALA A 8 31.29 -16.43 33.02
N PRO A 9 31.68 -15.25 32.51
CA PRO A 9 30.75 -14.26 32.03
C PRO A 9 29.93 -14.81 30.86
N ARG A 10 28.60 -14.79 31.02
CA ARG A 10 27.64 -15.11 29.96
C ARG A 10 27.96 -14.21 28.76
N ARG A 11 28.44 -14.79 27.66
CA ARG A 11 28.61 -14.09 26.38
C ARG A 11 27.30 -13.38 26.06
N ALA A 12 27.35 -12.06 26.01
CA ALA A 12 26.25 -11.26 25.48
C ALA A 12 25.91 -11.81 24.09
N ARG A 13 24.70 -12.37 23.94
CA ARG A 13 24.13 -12.61 22.61
C ARG A 13 24.10 -11.24 21.95
N ARG A 14 25.03 -10.99 21.03
CA ARG A 14 24.93 -9.85 20.14
C ARG A 14 23.60 -10.01 19.43
N SER A 15 22.62 -9.18 19.81
CA SER A 15 21.42 -8.98 19.02
C SER A 15 21.92 -8.42 17.68
N THR A 16 22.11 -9.29 16.71
CA THR A 16 22.27 -8.87 15.32
C THR A 16 20.94 -8.26 14.92
N THR A 17 20.80 -6.95 15.12
CA THR A 17 19.81 -6.13 14.42
C THR A 17 20.10 -6.28 12.95
N ARG A 18 19.42 -7.25 12.32
CA ARG A 18 19.50 -7.45 10.88
C ARG A 18 18.79 -6.23 10.28
N THR A 19 19.54 -5.41 9.58
CA THR A 19 18.99 -4.27 8.83
C THR A 19 17.94 -4.83 7.87
N VAL A 20 16.73 -4.26 7.90
CA VAL A 20 15.64 -4.63 6.99
C VAL A 20 16.13 -4.36 5.57
N ARG A 21 16.03 -5.35 4.67
CA ARG A 21 16.50 -5.17 3.30
C ARG A 21 15.50 -4.33 2.52
N PRO A 22 15.93 -3.53 1.53
CA PRO A 22 15.01 -2.77 0.67
C PRO A 22 13.92 -3.66 0.03
N GLU A 23 14.25 -4.91 -0.31
CA GLU A 23 13.29 -5.85 -0.87
C GLU A 23 12.21 -6.27 0.13
N ASP A 24 12.56 -6.38 1.43
CA ASP A 24 11.62 -6.70 2.50
C ASP A 24 10.65 -5.52 2.72
N VAL A 25 11.17 -4.28 2.66
CA VAL A 25 10.34 -3.07 2.70
C VAL A 25 9.36 -3.04 1.53
N GLY A 26 9.84 -3.30 0.31
CA GLY A 26 8.97 -3.35 -0.88
C GLY A 26 7.89 -4.42 -0.78
N ALA A 27 8.20 -5.59 -0.21
CA ALA A 27 7.20 -6.63 0.05
C ALA A 27 6.14 -6.19 1.06
N LEU A 28 6.52 -5.52 2.15
CA LEU A 28 5.58 -5.01 3.14
C LEU A 28 4.68 -3.91 2.57
N VAL A 29 5.24 -2.98 1.78
CA VAL A 29 4.46 -1.95 1.09
C VAL A 29 3.39 -2.59 0.21
N ARG A 30 3.71 -3.65 -0.55
CA ARG A 30 2.71 -4.38 -1.35
C ARG A 30 1.61 -5.02 -0.52
N VAL A 31 1.95 -5.60 0.63
CA VAL A 31 0.95 -6.17 1.54
C VAL A 31 0.00 -5.07 2.03
N LEU A 32 0.53 -3.92 2.42
CA LEU A 32 -0.29 -2.78 2.86
C LEU A 32 -1.20 -2.29 1.72
N SER A 33 -0.68 -2.14 0.50
CA SER A 33 -1.48 -1.75 -0.66
C SER A 33 -2.58 -2.75 -1.00
N ALA A 34 -2.32 -4.05 -0.92
CA ALA A 34 -3.34 -5.08 -1.11
C ALA A 34 -4.43 -5.00 -0.03
N LEU A 35 -4.04 -4.81 1.23
CA LEU A 35 -4.99 -4.63 2.33
C LEU A 35 -5.86 -3.39 2.14
N GLN A 36 -5.30 -2.27 1.65
CA GLN A 36 -6.07 -1.06 1.34
C GLN A 36 -7.11 -1.32 0.26
N VAL A 37 -6.75 -2.02 -0.82
CA VAL A 37 -7.70 -2.37 -1.90
C VAL A 37 -8.83 -3.24 -1.35
N HIS A 38 -8.51 -4.30 -0.59
CA HIS A 38 -9.55 -5.15 0.00
C HIS A 38 -10.45 -4.43 1.03
N LEU A 39 -9.90 -3.49 1.79
CA LEU A 39 -10.68 -2.65 2.69
C LEU A 39 -11.63 -1.72 1.93
N LEU A 40 -11.16 -1.11 0.84
CA LEU A 40 -11.97 -0.24 -0.02
C LEU A 40 -13.08 -1.00 -0.74
N SER A 41 -12.79 -2.20 -1.24
CA SER A 41 -13.78 -3.07 -1.88
C SER A 41 -14.77 -3.70 -0.91
N GLY A 42 -14.52 -3.62 0.41
CA GLY A 42 -15.33 -4.28 1.44
C GLY A 42 -15.14 -5.80 1.50
N ASP A 43 -14.10 -6.33 0.85
CA ASP A 43 -13.81 -7.76 0.74
C ASP A 43 -13.01 -8.30 1.93
N LEU A 44 -12.48 -7.42 2.80
CA LEU A 44 -11.71 -7.85 3.94
C LEU A 44 -12.62 -8.43 5.05
N PRO A 45 -12.38 -9.66 5.53
CA PRO A 45 -13.15 -10.27 6.61
C PRO A 45 -13.22 -9.37 7.86
N PRO A 46 -14.39 -9.21 8.51
CA PRO A 46 -14.55 -8.31 9.66
C PRO A 46 -13.58 -8.59 10.82
N GLN A 47 -13.22 -9.85 11.04
CA GLN A 47 -12.26 -10.26 12.06
C GLN A 47 -10.84 -9.78 11.74
N LEU A 48 -10.44 -9.80 10.46
CA LEU A 48 -9.15 -9.28 10.03
C LEU A 48 -9.11 -7.76 10.16
N THR A 49 -10.17 -7.06 9.76
CA THR A 49 -10.29 -5.61 9.94
C THR A 49 -10.16 -5.22 11.42
N THR A 50 -10.88 -5.93 12.30
CA THR A 50 -10.82 -5.69 13.75
C THR A 50 -9.41 -5.94 14.31
N SER A 51 -8.77 -7.03 13.89
CA SER A 51 -7.41 -7.39 14.30
C SER A 51 -6.38 -6.33 13.86
N LEU A 52 -6.45 -5.90 12.60
CA LEU A 52 -5.61 -4.84 12.04
C LEU A 52 -5.76 -3.53 12.82
N SER A 53 -7.00 -3.09 13.07
CA SER A 53 -7.26 -1.89 13.88
C SER A 53 -6.67 -2.02 15.28
N GLY A 54 -6.81 -3.18 15.93
CA GLY A 54 -6.24 -3.44 17.25
C GLY A 54 -4.72 -3.39 17.28
N HIS A 55 -4.06 -3.98 16.28
CA HIS A 55 -2.61 -3.96 16.15
C HIS A 55 -2.06 -2.55 15.91
N LEU A 56 -2.68 -1.79 14.99
CA LEU A 56 -2.25 -0.42 14.70
C LEU A 56 -2.52 0.53 15.88
N THR A 57 -3.62 0.32 16.62
CA THR A 57 -3.90 1.09 17.84
C THR A 57 -2.85 0.81 18.92
N THR A 58 -2.48 -0.47 19.10
CA THR A 58 -1.44 -0.87 20.07
C THR A 58 -0.07 -0.28 19.70
N ALA A 59 0.22 -0.16 18.40
CA ALA A 59 1.44 0.46 17.89
C ALA A 59 1.41 2.00 17.93
N GLY A 60 0.29 2.62 18.34
CA GLY A 60 0.12 4.08 18.34
C GLY A 60 -0.06 4.70 16.95
N LEU A 61 -0.34 3.88 15.93
CA LEU A 61 -0.55 4.29 14.55
C LEU A 61 -2.02 4.59 14.23
N LEU A 62 -2.94 4.26 15.13
CA LEU A 62 -4.37 4.48 14.98
C LEU A 62 -4.97 4.87 16.35
N ALA A 63 -5.95 5.78 16.35
CA ALA A 63 -6.62 6.18 17.58
C ALA A 63 -7.65 5.13 18.05
N PRO A 64 -7.89 4.97 19.36
CA PRO A 64 -9.01 4.15 19.85
C PRO A 64 -10.35 4.67 19.31
N GLY A 65 -11.20 3.76 18.82
CA GLY A 65 -12.50 4.13 18.23
C GLY A 65 -12.41 4.69 16.80
N ALA A 66 -11.24 4.62 16.17
CA ALA A 66 -11.03 4.98 14.78
C ALA A 66 -11.99 4.28 13.81
N THR A 67 -12.37 5.01 12.78
CA THR A 67 -13.26 4.56 11.70
C THR A 67 -12.51 3.69 10.68
N PRO A 68 -13.21 2.95 9.80
CA PRO A 68 -12.58 2.27 8.67
C PRO A 68 -11.77 3.21 7.76
N ALA A 69 -12.22 4.47 7.67
CA ALA A 69 -11.54 5.54 6.96
C ALA A 69 -10.17 5.85 7.60
N ASP A 70 -10.13 6.02 8.92
CA ASP A 70 -8.88 6.25 9.65
C ASP A 70 -7.90 5.07 9.50
N LEU A 71 -8.42 3.83 9.46
CA LEU A 71 -7.61 2.64 9.22
C LEU A 71 -6.94 2.68 7.83
N LEU A 72 -7.67 3.06 6.78
CA LEU A 72 -7.13 3.20 5.42
C LEU A 72 -6.00 4.23 5.36
N LEU A 73 -6.19 5.39 5.99
CA LEU A 73 -5.17 6.44 6.07
C LEU A 73 -3.94 5.99 6.86
N ALA A 74 -4.14 5.27 7.97
CA ALA A 74 -3.01 4.76 8.76
C ALA A 74 -2.17 3.74 7.99
N LEU A 75 -2.80 2.90 7.16
CA LEU A 75 -2.09 1.98 6.27
C LEU A 75 -1.33 2.71 5.16
N ASP A 76 -1.90 3.79 4.61
CA ASP A 76 -1.24 4.62 3.59
C ASP A 76 -0.02 5.33 4.16
N ASP A 77 -0.19 6.01 5.29
CA ASP A 77 0.88 6.68 6.02
C ASP A 77 2.00 5.70 6.41
N LEU A 78 1.65 4.48 6.85
CA LEU A 78 2.64 3.43 7.11
C LEU A 78 3.38 3.02 5.83
N ALA A 79 2.68 2.81 4.71
CA ALA A 79 3.31 2.47 3.43
C ALA A 79 4.22 3.60 2.92
N GLY A 80 3.80 4.85 3.09
CA GLY A 80 4.56 6.05 2.76
C GLY A 80 5.84 6.16 3.58
N ARG A 81 5.75 6.03 4.91
CA ARG A 81 6.92 6.01 5.79
C ARG A 81 7.89 4.87 5.47
N LEU A 82 7.38 3.70 5.12
CA LEU A 82 8.22 2.58 4.71
C LEU A 82 9.02 2.92 3.43
N ARG A 83 8.37 3.53 2.44
CA ARG A 83 9.02 3.99 1.19
C ARG A 83 10.07 5.08 1.45
N SER A 84 9.78 6.01 2.35
CA SER A 84 10.65 7.17 2.63
C SER A 84 11.76 6.89 3.65
N GLY A 85 11.84 5.67 4.20
CA GLY A 85 12.78 5.34 5.28
C GLY A 85 12.44 6.00 6.61
N GLY A 86 11.17 6.34 6.83
CA GLY A 86 10.65 6.94 8.06
C GLY A 86 10.51 8.46 8.01
N ALA A 87 10.83 9.10 6.88
CA ALA A 87 10.59 10.53 6.71
C ALA A 87 9.07 10.82 6.58
N PRO A 88 8.60 11.97 7.10
CA PRO A 88 7.22 12.41 6.88
C PRO A 88 6.93 12.48 5.38
N VAL A 89 5.82 11.89 4.95
CA VAL A 89 5.34 12.03 3.57
C VAL A 89 4.50 13.29 3.48
N GLU A 90 4.79 14.17 2.53
CA GLU A 90 3.93 15.33 2.28
C GLU A 90 2.61 14.85 1.68
N VAL A 91 1.50 15.14 2.38
CA VAL A 91 0.16 14.85 1.90
C VAL A 91 -0.16 15.84 0.79
N SER A 92 -0.23 15.37 -0.46
CA SER A 92 -0.36 16.23 -1.63
C SER A 92 -1.80 16.74 -1.84
N GLY A 93 -2.77 16.16 -1.14
CA GLY A 93 -4.19 16.49 -1.27
C GLY A 93 -4.82 15.94 -2.55
N GLU A 94 -4.04 15.21 -3.35
CA GLU A 94 -4.44 14.54 -4.57
C GLU A 94 -4.30 13.03 -4.38
N THR A 95 -5.30 12.27 -4.82
CA THR A 95 -5.17 10.81 -4.77
C THR A 95 -4.66 10.27 -6.09
N ARG A 96 -3.58 9.49 -6.05
CA ARG A 96 -3.00 8.80 -7.20
C ARG A 96 -3.35 7.32 -7.11
N HIS A 97 -4.08 6.79 -8.07
CA HIS A 97 -4.33 5.37 -8.20
C HIS A 97 -3.33 4.75 -9.17
N LEU A 98 -2.76 3.63 -8.78
CA LEU A 98 -1.82 2.93 -9.65
C LEU A 98 -2.47 1.67 -10.21
N VAL A 99 -2.29 1.45 -11.51
CA VAL A 99 -2.83 0.30 -12.22
C VAL A 99 -1.71 -0.37 -13.03
N GLY A 100 -1.54 -1.67 -12.83
CA GLY A 100 -0.46 -2.47 -13.41
C GLY A 100 -0.95 -3.42 -14.49
N PHE A 101 -0.18 -3.57 -15.56
CA PHE A 101 -0.52 -4.41 -16.72
C PHE A 101 0.66 -5.29 -17.15
N PRO A 102 0.38 -6.53 -17.62
CA PRO A 102 1.39 -7.39 -18.24
C PRO A 102 1.97 -6.85 -19.54
N THR A 103 1.13 -6.26 -20.40
CA THR A 103 1.56 -5.72 -21.70
C THR A 103 1.26 -4.24 -21.86
N ARG A 104 1.98 -3.59 -22.80
CA ARG A 104 1.79 -2.16 -23.09
C ARG A 104 0.44 -1.91 -23.74
N GLU A 105 0.00 -2.81 -24.62
CA GLU A 105 -1.26 -2.71 -25.34
C GLU A 105 -2.46 -2.73 -24.38
N GLN A 106 -2.41 -3.54 -23.32
CA GLN A 106 -3.42 -3.56 -22.27
C GLN A 106 -3.45 -2.24 -21.49
N ALA A 107 -2.28 -1.71 -21.14
CA ALA A 107 -2.16 -0.43 -20.46
C ALA A 107 -2.67 0.74 -21.32
N ASP A 108 -2.33 0.76 -22.61
CA ASP A 108 -2.81 1.76 -23.58
C ASP A 108 -4.34 1.69 -23.73
N ALA A 109 -4.92 0.48 -23.79
CA ALA A 109 -6.37 0.29 -23.83
C ALA A 109 -7.06 0.83 -22.57
N PHE A 110 -6.48 0.59 -21.39
CA PHE A 110 -6.95 1.16 -20.13
C PHE A 110 -6.87 2.69 -20.13
N VAL A 111 -5.74 3.28 -20.55
CA VAL A 111 -5.57 4.75 -20.66
C VAL A 111 -6.64 5.36 -21.56
N LEU A 112 -6.94 4.73 -22.70
CA LEU A 112 -8.02 5.17 -23.59
C LEU A 112 -9.40 5.08 -22.91
N GLY A 113 -9.62 4.08 -22.05
CA GLY A 113 -10.82 3.96 -21.23
C GLY A 113 -10.96 5.09 -20.22
N VAL A 114 -9.86 5.44 -19.53
CA VAL A 114 -9.86 6.48 -18.49
C VAL A 114 -9.98 7.88 -19.08
N THR A 115 -9.22 8.19 -20.13
CA THR A 115 -9.19 9.52 -20.76
C THR A 115 -10.52 9.93 -21.43
N ARG A 116 -11.44 8.99 -21.65
CA ARG A 116 -12.81 9.30 -22.09
C ARG A 116 -13.66 9.98 -21.02
N ARG A 117 -13.24 9.93 -19.75
CA ARG A 117 -13.92 10.58 -18.64
C ARG A 117 -13.28 11.93 -18.35
N ALA A 118 -14.09 12.97 -18.23
CA ALA A 118 -13.60 14.30 -17.90
C ALA A 118 -13.17 14.37 -16.42
N GLY A 119 -12.05 15.06 -16.16
CA GLY A 119 -11.58 15.39 -14.81
C GLY A 119 -10.44 14.54 -14.25
N ASP A 120 -10.00 13.51 -14.97
CA ASP A 120 -8.87 12.67 -14.57
C ASP A 120 -7.60 13.09 -15.32
N GLU A 121 -6.48 13.15 -14.61
CA GLU A 121 -5.16 13.24 -15.23
C GLU A 121 -4.52 11.84 -15.22
N VAL A 122 -4.09 11.38 -16.39
CA VAL A 122 -3.54 10.04 -16.58
C VAL A 122 -2.09 10.16 -17.01
N GLU A 123 -1.21 9.55 -16.24
CA GLU A 123 0.23 9.48 -16.51
C GLU A 123 0.62 8.05 -16.91
N GLY A 124 1.34 7.92 -18.02
CA GLY A 124 1.78 6.63 -18.57
C GLY A 124 1.04 6.20 -19.84
N PRO A 125 1.25 4.94 -20.31
CA PRO A 125 1.94 3.86 -19.60
C PRO A 125 3.46 4.04 -19.51
N VAL A 126 4.03 3.68 -18.36
CA VAL A 126 5.49 3.62 -18.14
C VAL A 126 5.89 2.22 -17.66
N ALA A 127 7.20 1.92 -17.67
CA ALA A 127 7.69 0.66 -17.11
C ALA A 127 7.35 0.56 -15.62
N ALA A 128 6.88 -0.61 -15.19
CA ALA A 128 6.51 -0.87 -13.81
C ALA A 128 7.72 -0.76 -12.87
N GLU A 129 7.53 -0.10 -11.74
CA GLU A 129 8.55 0.02 -10.72
C GLU A 129 8.92 -1.35 -10.13
N VAL A 130 10.23 -1.63 -10.13
CA VAL A 130 10.78 -2.84 -9.53
C VAL A 130 10.42 -2.86 -8.05
N GLY A 131 9.83 -3.95 -7.61
CA GLY A 131 9.52 -4.12 -6.21
C GLY A 131 8.14 -3.59 -5.78
N ARG A 132 7.34 -3.05 -6.71
CA ARG A 132 6.00 -2.50 -6.42
C ARG A 132 4.84 -3.42 -6.77
N TRP A 133 5.00 -4.29 -7.76
CA TRP A 133 3.91 -5.10 -8.31
C TRP A 133 4.06 -6.59 -8.01
N VAL A 134 2.95 -7.33 -7.98
CA VAL A 134 2.92 -8.79 -7.88
C VAL A 134 2.62 -9.37 -9.26
N GLY A 135 3.16 -10.56 -9.56
CA GLY A 135 2.90 -11.25 -10.83
C GLY A 135 3.75 -10.74 -11.98
N ASP A 136 3.20 -10.78 -13.18
CA ASP A 136 3.85 -10.48 -14.46
C ASP A 136 3.64 -9.03 -14.93
N VAL A 137 3.29 -8.12 -14.02
CA VAL A 137 3.12 -6.69 -14.31
C VAL A 137 4.44 -6.08 -14.79
N ARG A 138 4.41 -5.49 -15.99
CA ARG A 138 5.56 -4.83 -16.65
C ARG A 138 5.32 -3.36 -16.94
N TRP A 139 4.07 -2.95 -16.97
CA TRP A 139 3.66 -1.58 -17.27
C TRP A 139 2.78 -1.05 -16.15
N GLN A 140 2.90 0.24 -15.85
CA GLN A 140 2.05 0.92 -14.89
C GLN A 140 1.45 2.19 -15.48
N VAL A 141 0.24 2.50 -15.03
CA VAL A 141 -0.51 3.73 -15.32
C VAL A 141 -0.88 4.35 -13.98
N THR A 142 -0.66 5.65 -13.85
CA THR A 142 -1.10 6.42 -12.70
C THR A 142 -2.30 7.26 -13.09
N VAL A 143 -3.39 7.14 -12.33
CA VAL A 143 -4.60 7.95 -12.51
C VAL A 143 -4.72 8.89 -11.32
N ARG A 144 -4.56 10.19 -11.56
CA ARG A 144 -4.77 11.24 -10.57
C ARG A 144 -6.25 11.59 -10.54
N VAL A 145 -6.83 11.51 -9.36
CA VAL A 145 -8.24 11.82 -9.10
C VAL A 145 -8.33 12.95 -8.09
N THR A 146 -9.35 13.79 -8.26
CA THR A 146 -9.54 14.99 -7.43
C THR A 146 -10.48 14.73 -6.26
N GLU A 147 -11.16 13.58 -6.28
CA GLU A 147 -12.03 13.10 -5.22
C GLU A 147 -11.23 12.90 -3.94
N ARG A 148 -11.73 13.48 -2.84
CA ARG A 148 -11.15 13.23 -1.52
C ARG A 148 -11.32 11.77 -1.15
N PRO A 149 -10.29 11.14 -0.56
CA PRO A 149 -10.39 9.79 -0.04
C PRO A 149 -11.64 9.62 0.83
N MET A 150 -12.26 8.45 0.73
CA MET A 150 -13.31 8.00 1.65
C MET A 150 -14.60 8.82 1.55
N THR A 151 -14.86 9.37 0.37
CA THR A 151 -16.16 9.92 -0.02
C THR A 151 -16.89 8.92 -0.92
N PRO A 152 -18.23 8.93 -0.98
CA PRO A 152 -18.96 8.05 -1.91
C PRO A 152 -18.53 8.23 -3.38
N ALA A 153 -18.10 9.44 -3.75
CA ALA A 153 -17.54 9.72 -5.07
C ALA A 153 -16.19 9.00 -5.29
N PHE A 154 -15.33 8.96 -4.27
CA PHE A 154 -14.07 8.22 -4.28
C PHE A 154 -14.28 6.71 -4.32
N ASP A 155 -15.24 6.18 -3.57
CA ASP A 155 -15.54 4.73 -3.59
C ASP A 155 -16.08 4.31 -4.96
N ALA A 156 -17.01 5.09 -5.53
CA ALA A 156 -17.51 4.87 -6.88
C ALA A 156 -16.39 4.99 -7.93
N ARG A 157 -15.43 5.90 -7.69
CA ARG A 157 -14.25 6.09 -8.55
C ARG A 157 -13.35 4.85 -8.54
N ILE A 158 -13.03 4.32 -7.36
CA ILE A 158 -12.20 3.11 -7.23
C ILE A 158 -12.90 1.91 -7.83
N ALA A 159 -14.20 1.71 -7.53
CA ALA A 159 -14.95 0.58 -8.08
C ALA A 159 -14.94 0.58 -9.61
N TRP A 160 -15.10 1.76 -10.21
CA TRP A 160 -15.01 1.91 -11.67
C TRP A 160 -13.59 1.66 -12.21
N LEU A 161 -12.55 2.20 -11.57
CA LEU A 161 -11.16 1.95 -11.97
C LEU A 161 -10.80 0.46 -11.88
N HIS A 162 -11.28 -0.22 -10.84
CA HIS A 162 -11.10 -1.65 -10.66
C HIS A 162 -11.76 -2.44 -11.79
N ALA A 163 -13.04 -2.17 -12.06
CA ALA A 163 -13.77 -2.84 -13.14
C ALA A 163 -13.14 -2.60 -14.52
N LEU A 164 -12.62 -1.39 -14.76
CA LEU A 164 -11.93 -1.06 -16.01
C LEU A 164 -10.57 -1.77 -16.11
N ALA A 165 -9.81 -1.85 -15.02
CA ALA A 165 -8.57 -2.60 -14.98
C ALA A 165 -8.82 -4.09 -15.26
N ASP A 166 -9.81 -4.69 -14.59
CA ASP A 166 -10.19 -6.09 -14.78
C ASP A 166 -10.56 -6.41 -16.23
N ALA A 167 -11.30 -5.50 -16.89
CA ALA A 167 -11.68 -5.64 -18.31
C ALA A 167 -10.46 -5.70 -19.27
N HIS A 168 -9.31 -5.22 -18.82
CA HIS A 168 -8.05 -5.20 -19.57
C HIS A 168 -6.96 -6.10 -18.95
N ALA A 169 -7.35 -7.01 -18.06
CA ALA A 169 -6.43 -7.90 -17.31
C ALA A 169 -5.36 -7.12 -16.51
N GLY A 170 -5.72 -5.93 -16.05
CA GLY A 170 -4.93 -5.10 -15.16
C GLY A 170 -5.14 -5.44 -13.69
N HIS A 171 -4.22 -4.96 -12.85
CA HIS A 171 -4.27 -5.11 -11.40
C HIS A 171 -4.22 -3.73 -10.74
N LEU A 172 -5.12 -3.47 -9.80
CA LEU A 172 -5.07 -2.25 -9.00
C LEU A 172 -3.98 -2.39 -7.92
N GLY A 173 -2.97 -1.51 -7.97
CA GLY A 173 -1.79 -1.55 -7.09
C GLY A 173 -1.93 -0.79 -5.78
N GLY A 174 -3.12 -0.26 -5.50
CA GLY A 174 -3.39 0.65 -4.39
C GLY A 174 -3.47 2.10 -4.81
N TRP A 175 -3.38 3.00 -3.84
CA TRP A 175 -3.45 4.45 -4.03
C TRP A 175 -2.46 5.18 -3.11
N GLU A 176 -2.19 6.44 -3.41
CA GLU A 176 -1.33 7.34 -2.63
C GLU A 176 -2.00 8.71 -2.50
N ALA A 177 -2.00 9.33 -1.31
CA ALA A 177 -2.47 10.72 -1.08
C ALA A 177 -1.33 11.77 -1.06
#